data_AF-A0A1W9UAJ8-F1
#
_entry.id   AF-A0A1W9UAJ8-F1
#
_cell.length_a   1.000
_cell.length_b   1.000
_cell.length_c   1.000
_cell.angle_alpha   90.00
_cell.angle_beta   90.00
_cell.angle_gamma   90.00
#
_symmetry.space_group_name_H-M   'P 1'
#
loop_
_entity.id
_entity.type
_entity.pdbx_description
1 polymer ?
#
loop_
_entity_poly.entity_id
_entity_poly.type
_entity_poly.pdbx_seq_one_letter_code
_entity_poly.pdbx_strand_id
1 'polypeptide(L)'
;MKISWQHLAPSYCDKLGLLAKLAAAESLSLYVVGGCLRDAIMQRSCADYDLAANSDPTSIAKQFAQKTNGHWFSLDKKRGYSRVIIKNKKNNHRNKITEYCVGDALKDQLQFDFAPLRAQTIDEDLKLRDFTINAMAVKLSTLNLENRTFELIDPCNGLKDLQQQRLRMCGERVLFDDPLRIVKGLRHCAQLGLTMCGETSTACRCYAPLISTIAGERIREEISKILIADH
;
A
#
# COMPACT_ATOMS: atom_id res chain seq x y z
N MET A 1 -6.81 -8.66 -15.94
CA MET A 1 -7.10 -7.41 -16.70
C MET A 1 -5.81 -6.61 -16.83
N LYS A 2 -5.52 -6.00 -18.01
CA LYS A 2 -4.29 -5.20 -18.22
C LYS A 2 -4.52 -3.74 -17.86
N ILE A 3 -3.78 -3.22 -16.88
CA ILE A 3 -3.78 -1.80 -16.52
C ILE A 3 -2.48 -1.17 -17.02
N SER A 4 -2.52 0.09 -17.42
CA SER A 4 -1.36 0.86 -17.87
C SER A 4 -0.84 1.73 -16.73
N TRP A 5 0.43 1.57 -16.31
CA TRP A 5 1.01 2.40 -15.25
C TRP A 5 1.71 3.67 -15.78
N GLN A 6 1.05 4.46 -16.63
CA GLN A 6 1.68 5.66 -17.21
C GLN A 6 2.02 6.74 -16.17
N HIS A 7 1.37 6.73 -15.01
CA HIS A 7 1.48 7.78 -13.98
C HIS A 7 2.48 7.45 -12.84
N LEU A 8 3.11 6.27 -12.86
CA LEU A 8 4.23 6.02 -11.96
C LEU A 8 5.43 6.88 -12.38
N ALA A 9 6.08 7.50 -11.40
CA ALA A 9 7.36 8.16 -11.64
C ALA A 9 8.33 7.15 -12.30
N PRO A 10 9.03 7.51 -13.40
CA PRO A 10 9.91 6.59 -14.12
C PRO A 10 10.94 5.89 -13.23
N SER A 11 11.43 6.60 -12.20
CA SER A 11 12.36 6.08 -11.19
C SER A 11 11.82 4.92 -10.36
N TYR A 12 10.52 4.66 -10.39
CA TYR A 12 9.88 3.54 -9.72
C TYR A 12 9.78 2.30 -10.63
N CYS A 13 9.53 2.48 -11.93
CA CYS A 13 9.58 1.37 -12.90
C CYS A 13 10.95 0.67 -12.86
N ASP A 14 12.04 1.43 -12.76
CA ASP A 14 13.39 0.88 -12.64
C ASP A 14 13.57 0.04 -11.36
N LYS A 15 13.02 0.52 -10.24
CA LYS A 15 13.09 -0.16 -8.94
C LYS A 15 12.25 -1.44 -8.92
N LEU A 16 11.05 -1.41 -9.49
CA LEU A 16 10.23 -2.60 -9.67
C LEU A 16 10.89 -3.62 -10.60
N GLY A 17 11.51 -3.16 -11.68
CA GLY A 17 12.28 -4.02 -12.58
C GLY A 17 13.46 -4.68 -11.87
N LEU A 18 14.15 -3.95 -10.99
CA LEU A 18 15.19 -4.53 -10.13
C LEU A 18 14.63 -5.58 -9.17
N LEU A 19 13.51 -5.28 -8.50
CA LEU A 19 12.85 -6.24 -7.60
C LEU A 19 12.38 -7.49 -8.33
N ALA A 20 11.85 -7.35 -9.55
CA ALA A 20 11.46 -8.49 -10.38
C ALA A 20 12.65 -9.41 -10.70
N LYS A 21 13.83 -8.83 -11.00
CA LYS A 21 15.07 -9.59 -11.23
C LYS A 21 15.56 -10.30 -9.97
N LEU A 22 15.54 -9.61 -8.83
CA LEU A 22 15.93 -10.20 -7.54
C LEU A 22 15.00 -11.36 -7.15
N ALA A 23 13.69 -11.16 -7.30
CA ALA A 23 12.69 -12.19 -7.04
C ALA A 23 12.84 -13.41 -7.96
N ALA A 24 13.11 -13.18 -9.25
CA ALA A 24 13.38 -14.25 -10.21
C ALA A 24 14.63 -15.06 -9.84
N ALA A 25 15.70 -14.41 -9.40
CA ALA A 25 16.93 -15.08 -8.97
C ALA A 25 16.74 -15.99 -7.76
N GLU A 26 15.81 -15.64 -6.86
CA GLU A 26 15.48 -16.43 -5.67
C GLU A 26 14.27 -17.37 -5.87
N SER A 27 13.72 -17.47 -7.09
CA SER A 27 12.49 -18.22 -7.38
C SER A 27 11.31 -17.84 -6.48
N LEU A 28 11.26 -16.58 -6.06
CA LEU A 28 10.29 -16.05 -5.11
C LEU A 28 9.19 -15.29 -5.86
N SER A 29 7.93 -15.57 -5.52
CA SER A 29 6.79 -14.84 -6.07
C SER A 29 6.57 -13.58 -5.25
N LEU A 30 7.02 -12.45 -5.81
CA LEU A 30 6.90 -11.12 -5.21
C LEU A 30 5.75 -10.34 -5.87
N TYR A 31 4.92 -9.69 -5.05
CA TYR A 31 3.72 -8.98 -5.46
C TYR A 31 3.77 -7.55 -4.94
N VAL A 32 3.41 -6.58 -5.76
CA VAL A 32 3.05 -5.22 -5.30
C VAL A 32 1.60 -5.27 -4.87
N VAL A 33 1.27 -4.72 -3.71
CA VAL A 33 -0.07 -4.82 -3.11
C VAL A 33 -0.50 -3.48 -2.49
N GLY A 34 -1.78 -3.37 -2.13
CA GLY A 34 -2.24 -2.29 -1.24
C GLY A 34 -2.51 -0.95 -1.92
N GLY A 35 -2.35 0.11 -1.14
CA GLY A 35 -2.77 1.47 -1.52
C GLY A 35 -2.01 2.04 -2.72
N CYS A 36 -0.77 1.59 -2.96
CA CYS A 36 0.02 2.05 -4.10
C CYS A 36 -0.62 1.70 -5.45
N LEU A 37 -1.31 0.56 -5.55
CA LEU A 37 -2.04 0.16 -6.75
C LEU A 37 -3.27 1.03 -6.96
N ARG A 38 -4.05 1.25 -5.91
CA ARG A 38 -5.20 2.15 -5.91
C ARG A 38 -4.80 3.54 -6.37
N ASP A 39 -3.76 4.10 -5.76
CA ASP A 39 -3.31 5.45 -6.05
C ASP A 39 -2.80 5.57 -7.48
N ALA A 40 -2.07 4.56 -7.98
CA ALA A 40 -1.67 4.51 -9.37
C ALA A 40 -2.85 4.46 -10.35
N ILE A 41 -3.90 3.68 -10.04
CA ILE A 41 -5.13 3.62 -10.84
C ILE A 41 -5.86 4.97 -10.81
N MET A 42 -5.86 5.67 -9.68
CA MET A 42 -6.41 7.02 -9.51
C MET A 42 -5.50 8.12 -10.06
N GLN A 43 -4.39 7.79 -10.72
CA GLN A 43 -3.40 8.74 -11.25
C GLN A 43 -2.79 9.67 -10.17
N ARG A 44 -2.70 9.18 -8.93
CA ARG A 44 -2.08 9.87 -7.79
C ARG A 44 -0.64 9.38 -7.60
N SER A 45 0.24 10.27 -7.15
CA SER A 45 1.60 9.91 -6.76
C SER A 45 1.61 9.06 -5.49
N CYS A 46 2.43 8.02 -5.46
CA CYS A 46 2.62 7.17 -4.29
C CYS A 46 4.11 7.13 -3.93
N ALA A 47 4.43 7.18 -2.64
CA ALA A 47 5.79 7.06 -2.11
C ALA A 47 5.98 5.82 -1.22
N ASP A 48 4.88 5.16 -0.84
CA ASP A 48 4.85 3.99 0.03
C ASP A 48 4.41 2.75 -0.76
N TYR A 49 5.30 1.77 -0.87
CA TYR A 49 5.07 0.57 -1.67
C TYR A 49 5.08 -0.68 -0.80
N ASP A 50 3.93 -1.35 -0.73
CA ASP A 50 3.81 -2.62 -0.04
C ASP A 50 4.12 -3.78 -0.99
N LEU A 51 5.00 -4.66 -0.55
CA LEU A 51 5.45 -5.85 -1.25
C LEU A 51 5.11 -7.08 -0.42
N ALA A 52 4.39 -8.01 -1.03
CA ALA A 52 4.04 -9.30 -0.44
C ALA A 52 4.78 -10.44 -1.14
N ALA A 53 5.28 -11.42 -0.39
CA ALA A 53 6.04 -12.54 -0.91
C ALA A 53 5.48 -13.89 -0.42
N ASN A 54 5.54 -14.93 -1.27
CA ASN A 54 5.13 -16.28 -0.88
C ASN A 54 6.03 -16.96 0.17
N SER A 55 7.17 -16.36 0.50
CA SER A 55 8.08 -16.76 1.58
C SER A 55 8.77 -15.52 2.17
N ASP A 56 9.70 -15.69 3.12
CA ASP A 56 10.42 -14.58 3.75
C ASP A 56 11.21 -13.72 2.73
N PRO A 57 10.80 -12.46 2.48
CA PRO A 57 11.45 -11.59 1.51
C PRO A 57 12.69 -10.88 2.05
N THR A 58 13.16 -11.19 3.26
CA THR A 58 14.26 -10.48 3.93
C THR A 58 15.54 -10.45 3.09
N SER A 59 15.86 -11.54 2.39
CA SER A 59 17.04 -11.59 1.49
C SER A 59 16.93 -10.56 0.37
N ILE A 60 15.80 -10.58 -0.35
CA ILE A 60 15.49 -9.63 -1.43
C ILE A 60 15.53 -8.19 -0.91
N ALA A 61 14.92 -7.92 0.26
CA ALA A 61 14.87 -6.58 0.84
C ALA A 61 16.28 -6.03 1.14
N LYS A 62 17.18 -6.86 1.68
CA LYS A 62 18.59 -6.48 1.94
C LYS A 62 19.36 -6.23 0.65
N GLN A 63 19.25 -7.12 -0.34
CA GLN A 63 19.90 -6.94 -1.64
C GLN A 63 19.38 -5.71 -2.37
N PHE A 64 18.08 -5.47 -2.30
CA PHE A 64 17.45 -4.29 -2.88
C PHE A 64 17.98 -3.00 -2.24
N ALA A 65 18.08 -2.95 -0.90
CA ALA A 65 18.65 -1.82 -0.20
C ALA A 65 20.12 -1.55 -0.61
N GLN A 66 20.95 -2.59 -0.71
CA GLN A 66 22.33 -2.47 -1.16
C GLN A 66 22.42 -1.90 -2.59
N LYS A 67 21.65 -2.46 -3.54
CA LYS A 67 21.69 -2.05 -4.95
C LYS A 67 21.08 -0.66 -5.20
N THR A 68 20.21 -0.19 -4.32
CA THR A 68 19.57 1.13 -4.43
C THR A 68 20.22 2.19 -3.54
N ASN A 69 21.26 1.83 -2.77
CA ASN A 69 21.84 2.68 -1.73
C ASN A 69 20.76 3.19 -0.74
N GLY A 70 19.81 2.31 -0.41
CA GLY A 70 18.77 2.52 0.58
C GLY A 70 19.16 1.96 1.95
N HIS A 71 18.40 2.34 2.97
CA HIS A 71 18.55 1.85 4.32
C HIS A 71 17.51 0.78 4.62
N TRP A 72 17.97 -0.43 4.93
CA TRP A 72 17.12 -1.54 5.36
C TRP A 72 17.04 -1.61 6.89
N PHE A 73 15.84 -1.89 7.40
CA PHE A 73 15.65 -2.26 8.79
C PHE A 73 14.49 -3.26 8.93
N SER A 74 14.54 -4.04 10.01
CA SER A 74 13.49 -5.01 10.33
C SER A 74 12.41 -4.34 11.18
N LEU A 75 11.16 -4.50 10.76
CA LEU A 75 9.98 -4.09 11.52
C LEU A 75 9.57 -5.19 12.51
N ASP A 76 9.62 -6.45 12.06
CA ASP A 76 9.41 -7.63 12.90
C ASP A 76 10.27 -8.78 12.36
N LYS A 77 11.35 -9.10 13.10
CA LYS A 77 12.28 -10.17 12.72
C LYS A 77 11.63 -11.55 12.73
N LYS A 78 10.63 -11.79 13.60
CA LYS A 78 9.98 -13.10 13.73
C LYS A 78 9.02 -13.34 12.58
N ARG A 79 8.36 -12.28 12.10
CA ARG A 79 7.40 -12.34 11.00
C ARG A 79 8.01 -12.09 9.63
N GLY A 80 9.31 -11.76 9.55
CA GLY A 80 9.98 -11.43 8.28
C GLY A 80 9.58 -10.08 7.71
N TYR A 81 9.07 -9.17 8.55
CA TYR A 81 8.62 -7.85 8.09
C TYR A 81 9.82 -6.91 8.08
N SER A 82 10.02 -6.22 6.97
CA SER A 82 11.13 -5.28 6.82
C SER A 82 10.77 -4.09 5.94
N ARG A 83 11.53 -3.02 6.11
CA ARG A 83 11.35 -1.76 5.39
C ARG A 83 12.67 -1.34 4.76
N VAL A 84 12.59 -0.83 3.54
CA VAL A 84 13.70 -0.18 2.85
C VAL A 84 13.31 1.25 2.53
N ILE A 85 14.11 2.20 2.99
CA ILE A 85 13.95 3.63 2.70
C ILE A 85 15.03 4.07 1.72
N ILE A 86 14.63 4.70 0.62
CA ILE A 86 15.52 5.21 -0.42
C ILE A 86 15.31 6.72 -0.55
N LYS A 87 16.40 7.51 -0.45
CA LYS A 87 16.35 8.95 -0.70
C LYS A 87 16.12 9.24 -2.19
N ASN A 88 15.10 10.02 -2.51
CA ASN A 88 14.77 10.44 -3.86
C ASN A 88 15.69 11.60 -4.28
N LYS A 89 16.74 11.33 -5.07
CA LYS A 89 17.74 12.33 -5.49
C LYS A 89 17.22 13.40 -6.48
N LYS A 90 15.92 13.43 -6.81
CA LYS A 90 15.41 14.29 -7.89
C LYS A 90 15.01 15.72 -7.49
N ASN A 91 14.94 16.08 -6.20
CA ASN A 91 14.69 17.46 -5.79
C ASN A 91 15.97 18.30 -5.63
N ASN A 92 16.79 18.33 -6.70
CA ASN A 92 17.86 19.31 -6.89
C ASN A 92 17.34 20.67 -7.40
N HIS A 93 16.03 20.94 -7.32
CA HIS A 93 15.55 22.31 -7.36
C HIS A 93 15.55 22.85 -5.93
N ARG A 94 16.61 23.60 -5.60
CA ARG A 94 16.65 24.55 -4.49
C ARG A 94 15.49 25.54 -4.63
N ASN A 95 14.28 25.19 -4.19
CA ASN A 95 13.33 26.19 -3.75
C ASN A 95 13.64 26.49 -2.29
N LYS A 96 14.47 27.53 -2.18
CA LYS A 96 14.72 28.41 -1.05
C LYS A 96 13.50 28.48 -0.10
N ILE A 97 13.72 28.00 1.13
CA ILE A 97 13.08 28.44 2.37
C ILE A 97 11.55 28.52 2.33
N THR A 98 10.89 27.46 2.79
CA THR A 98 9.69 27.59 3.64
C THR A 98 9.91 26.76 4.89
N GLU A 99 10.46 27.42 5.92
CA GLU A 99 10.36 26.96 7.31
C GLU A 99 8.88 26.77 7.67
N TYR A 100 8.60 25.74 8.48
CA TYR A 100 7.28 25.32 8.97
C TYR A 100 6.35 24.59 7.99
N CYS A 101 6.74 23.38 7.56
CA CYS A 101 5.79 22.32 7.18
C CYS A 101 6.40 20.96 7.51
N VAL A 102 6.00 20.35 8.65
CA VAL A 102 6.44 19.01 9.08
C VAL A 102 5.98 17.90 8.10
N GLY A 103 5.15 18.23 7.10
CA GLY A 103 4.60 17.28 6.12
C GLY A 103 5.40 17.09 4.82
N ASP A 104 6.27 18.02 4.41
CA ASP A 104 6.88 17.96 3.06
C ASP A 104 8.22 17.22 2.99
N ALA A 105 8.92 17.06 4.12
CA ALA A 105 10.20 16.35 4.16
C ALA A 105 10.09 14.83 3.87
N LEU A 106 8.89 14.26 3.96
CA LEU A 106 8.60 12.86 3.62
C LEU A 106 8.42 12.62 2.11
N LYS A 107 8.17 13.66 1.31
CA LYS A 107 7.98 13.54 -0.15
C LYS A 107 9.26 13.16 -0.91
N ASP A 108 10.42 13.33 -0.27
CA ASP A 108 11.74 13.02 -0.84
C ASP A 108 12.25 11.61 -0.53
N GLN A 109 11.40 10.73 -0.01
CA GLN A 109 11.79 9.36 0.33
C GLN A 109 10.81 8.37 -0.29
N LEU A 110 11.34 7.28 -0.84
CA LEU A 110 10.55 6.14 -1.27
C LEU A 110 10.69 5.06 -0.21
N GLN A 111 9.55 4.56 0.26
CA GLN A 111 9.45 3.50 1.23
C GLN A 111 8.98 2.22 0.55
N PHE A 112 9.66 1.11 0.84
CA PHE A 112 9.30 -0.22 0.38
C PHE A 112 9.16 -1.14 1.58
N ASP A 113 7.95 -1.60 1.83
CA ASP A 113 7.64 -2.51 2.93
C ASP A 113 7.51 -3.93 2.39
N PHE A 114 8.28 -4.85 2.96
CA PHE A 114 8.33 -6.25 2.55
C PHE A 114 7.73 -7.10 3.65
N ALA A 115 6.76 -7.93 3.28
CA ALA A 115 6.12 -8.87 4.19
C ALA A 115 5.87 -10.22 3.50
N PRO A 116 5.97 -11.35 4.21
CA PRO A 116 5.40 -12.60 3.75
C PRO A 116 3.86 -12.52 3.65
N LEU A 117 3.27 -13.35 2.80
CA LEU A 117 1.81 -13.55 2.76
C LEU A 117 1.30 -14.01 4.12
N ARG A 118 0.11 -13.53 4.51
CA ARG A 118 -0.59 -13.97 5.73
C ARG A 118 -1.41 -15.25 5.51
N ALA A 119 -1.47 -15.73 4.27
CA ALA A 119 -2.20 -16.91 3.83
C ALA A 119 -1.37 -17.73 2.84
N GLN A 120 -1.88 -18.90 2.43
CA GLN A 120 -1.18 -19.79 1.50
C GLN A 120 -1.12 -19.21 0.08
N THR A 121 -2.14 -18.45 -0.30
CA THR A 121 -2.26 -17.83 -1.62
C THR A 121 -2.39 -16.32 -1.52
N ILE A 122 -2.02 -15.62 -2.60
CA ILE A 122 -2.21 -14.16 -2.70
C ILE A 122 -3.69 -13.79 -2.59
N ASP A 123 -4.57 -14.57 -3.21
CA ASP A 123 -6.02 -14.33 -3.20
C ASP A 123 -6.59 -14.33 -1.78
N GLU A 124 -6.15 -15.26 -0.94
CA GLU A 124 -6.54 -15.33 0.46
C GLU A 124 -5.92 -14.19 1.29
N ASP A 125 -4.66 -13.83 1.05
CA ASP A 125 -4.05 -12.67 1.73
C ASP A 125 -4.84 -11.39 1.44
N LEU A 126 -5.25 -11.19 0.18
CA LEU A 126 -6.02 -10.01 -0.22
C LEU A 126 -7.38 -9.96 0.49
N LYS A 127 -8.05 -11.09 0.71
CA LYS A 127 -9.33 -11.15 1.47
C LYS A 127 -9.18 -10.76 2.94
N LEU A 128 -7.98 -10.90 3.53
CA LEU A 128 -7.69 -10.50 4.92
C LEU A 128 -7.40 -8.99 5.08
N ARG A 129 -7.39 -8.24 3.98
CA ARG A 129 -7.16 -6.78 3.99
C ARG A 129 -8.40 -6.02 4.45
N ASP A 130 -8.25 -4.71 4.61
CA ASP A 130 -9.30 -3.86 5.16
C ASP A 130 -10.44 -3.63 4.15
N PHE A 131 -10.11 -3.06 2.99
CA PHE A 131 -11.09 -2.66 1.98
C PHE A 131 -10.72 -3.19 0.60
N THR A 132 -11.73 -3.45 -0.23
CA THR A 132 -11.59 -4.04 -1.57
C THR A 132 -10.64 -3.22 -2.44
N ILE A 133 -10.74 -1.89 -2.39
CA ILE A 133 -9.85 -0.94 -3.08
C ILE A 133 -8.37 -1.06 -2.69
N ASN A 134 -8.04 -1.67 -1.54
CA ASN A 134 -6.68 -1.93 -1.07
C ASN A 134 -6.31 -3.41 -1.18
N ALA A 135 -7.23 -4.24 -1.67
CA ALA A 135 -7.09 -5.69 -1.79
C ALA A 135 -6.84 -6.12 -3.23
N MET A 136 -5.94 -5.41 -3.88
CA MET A 136 -5.43 -5.74 -5.20
C MET A 136 -3.95 -6.10 -5.11
N ALA A 137 -3.49 -6.93 -6.06
CA ALA A 137 -2.09 -7.29 -6.20
C ALA A 137 -1.64 -7.31 -7.66
N VAL A 138 -0.34 -7.17 -7.85
CA VAL A 138 0.34 -7.33 -9.15
C VAL A 138 1.58 -8.18 -8.93
N LYS A 139 1.66 -9.31 -9.62
CA LYS A 139 2.87 -10.15 -9.57
C LYS A 139 3.99 -9.46 -10.34
N LEU A 140 5.15 -9.25 -9.72
CA LEU A 140 6.26 -8.55 -10.37
C LEU A 140 6.78 -9.27 -11.61
N SER A 141 6.68 -10.60 -11.66
CA SER A 141 7.11 -11.39 -12.82
C SER A 141 6.25 -11.16 -14.07
N THR A 142 5.03 -10.61 -13.92
CA THR A 142 4.14 -10.31 -15.05
C THR A 142 4.25 -8.86 -15.52
N LEU A 143 5.14 -8.07 -14.90
CA LEU A 143 5.42 -6.71 -15.34
C LEU A 143 6.09 -6.72 -16.71
N ASN A 144 5.38 -6.21 -17.70
CA ASN A 144 5.97 -5.86 -18.97
C ASN A 144 6.44 -4.41 -18.88
N LEU A 145 7.76 -4.23 -18.76
CA LEU A 145 8.39 -2.91 -18.62
C LEU A 145 8.38 -2.10 -19.92
N GLU A 146 8.32 -2.75 -21.09
CA GLU A 146 8.32 -2.10 -22.40
C GLU A 146 7.02 -1.31 -22.64
N ASN A 147 5.87 -1.94 -22.33
CA ASN A 147 4.56 -1.32 -22.49
C ASN A 147 3.94 -0.85 -21.16
N ARG A 148 4.64 -1.04 -20.03
CA ARG A 148 4.17 -0.72 -18.66
C ARG A 148 2.81 -1.33 -18.33
N THR A 149 2.56 -2.54 -18.84
CA THR A 149 1.35 -3.31 -18.55
C THR A 149 1.62 -4.45 -17.58
N PHE A 150 0.55 -4.87 -16.92
CA PHE A 150 0.61 -5.88 -15.87
C PHE A 150 -0.72 -6.57 -15.73
N GLU A 151 -0.70 -7.74 -15.12
CA GLU A 151 -1.90 -8.47 -14.75
C GLU A 151 -2.31 -8.12 -13.32
N LEU A 152 -3.46 -7.47 -13.20
CA LEU A 152 -4.08 -7.20 -11.90
C LEU A 152 -4.75 -8.46 -11.35
N ILE A 153 -4.41 -8.81 -10.12
CA ILE A 153 -5.07 -9.81 -9.29
C ILE A 153 -6.02 -9.05 -8.36
N ASP A 154 -7.33 -9.26 -8.53
CA ASP A 154 -8.38 -8.54 -7.80
C ASP A 154 -9.54 -9.49 -7.42
N PRO A 155 -9.36 -10.36 -6.40
CA PRO A 155 -10.39 -11.29 -5.96
C PRO A 155 -11.57 -10.61 -5.25
N CYS A 156 -11.38 -9.36 -4.81
CA CYS A 156 -12.36 -8.59 -4.05
C CYS A 156 -13.15 -7.58 -4.90
N ASN A 157 -12.89 -7.50 -6.21
CA ASN A 157 -13.46 -6.50 -7.12
C ASN A 157 -13.19 -5.04 -6.71
N GLY A 158 -12.03 -4.79 -6.11
CA GLY A 158 -11.58 -3.46 -5.68
C GLY A 158 -11.52 -2.44 -6.80
N LEU A 159 -11.16 -2.85 -8.02
CA LEU A 159 -11.17 -1.94 -9.17
C LEU A 159 -12.58 -1.43 -9.47
N LYS A 160 -13.57 -2.33 -9.45
CA LYS A 160 -14.97 -1.98 -9.72
C LYS A 160 -15.51 -1.05 -8.64
N ASP A 161 -15.21 -1.34 -7.38
CA ASP A 161 -15.59 -0.46 -6.26
C ASP A 161 -14.92 0.91 -6.39
N LEU A 162 -13.65 0.97 -6.79
CA LEU A 162 -12.94 2.22 -7.03
C LEU A 162 -13.58 3.05 -8.16
N GLN A 163 -13.94 2.41 -9.28
CA GLN A 163 -14.65 3.04 -10.40
C GLN A 163 -16.04 3.57 -9.99
N GLN A 164 -16.71 2.88 -9.07
CA GLN A 164 -18.00 3.29 -8.52
C GLN A 164 -17.88 4.26 -7.33
N GLN A 165 -16.66 4.67 -6.96
CA GLN A 165 -16.36 5.49 -5.78
C GLN A 165 -16.94 4.90 -4.48
N ARG A 166 -16.89 3.57 -4.34
CA ARG A 166 -17.42 2.83 -3.19
C ARG A 166 -16.31 2.32 -2.31
N LEU A 167 -16.51 2.44 -1.00
CA LEU A 167 -15.70 1.76 0.00
C LEU A 167 -16.45 0.52 0.51
N ARG A 168 -15.86 -0.65 0.30
CA ARG A 168 -16.40 -1.95 0.70
C ARG A 168 -15.36 -2.73 1.50
N MET A 169 -15.77 -3.36 2.60
CA MET A 169 -14.91 -4.26 3.39
C MET A 169 -14.62 -5.56 2.64
N CYS A 170 -13.40 -6.11 2.76
CA CYS A 170 -13.01 -7.35 2.07
C CYS A 170 -13.72 -8.60 2.60
N GLY A 171 -14.07 -8.60 3.89
CA GLY A 171 -14.74 -9.70 4.56
C GLY A 171 -15.53 -9.20 5.76
N GLU A 172 -16.43 -10.01 6.27
CA GLU A 172 -17.40 -9.59 7.30
C GLU A 172 -16.76 -9.30 8.66
N ARG A 173 -15.67 -10.00 8.98
CA ARG A 173 -14.98 -9.89 10.27
C ARG A 173 -13.82 -8.92 10.28
N VAL A 174 -13.44 -8.35 9.13
CA VAL A 174 -12.21 -7.55 9.02
C VAL A 174 -12.20 -6.33 9.92
N LEU A 175 -13.38 -5.72 10.15
CA LEU A 175 -13.55 -4.57 11.04
C LEU A 175 -13.66 -4.98 12.52
N PHE A 176 -14.10 -6.20 12.80
CA PHE A 176 -14.16 -6.75 14.15
C PHE A 176 -12.76 -7.15 14.64
N ASP A 177 -11.97 -7.80 13.77
CA ASP A 177 -10.63 -8.27 14.09
C ASP A 177 -9.63 -7.11 14.26
N ASP A 178 -9.87 -5.97 13.60
CA ASP A 178 -9.07 -4.75 13.73
C ASP A 178 -9.98 -3.50 13.67
N PRO A 179 -10.56 -3.07 14.80
CA PRO A 179 -11.46 -1.92 14.89
C PRO A 179 -10.87 -0.59 14.39
N LEU A 180 -9.53 -0.45 14.34
CA LEU A 180 -8.90 0.75 13.78
C LEU A 180 -9.27 0.93 12.29
N ARG A 181 -9.58 -0.15 11.59
CA ARG A 181 -10.00 -0.11 10.17
C ARG A 181 -11.27 0.70 9.95
N ILE A 182 -12.13 0.87 10.96
CA ILE A 182 -13.30 1.76 10.86
C ILE A 182 -12.83 3.20 10.66
N VAL A 183 -11.89 3.67 11.48
CA VAL A 183 -11.30 5.02 11.37
C VAL A 183 -10.54 5.17 10.07
N LYS A 184 -9.76 4.14 9.67
CA LYS A 184 -9.09 4.11 8.35
C LYS A 184 -10.10 4.22 7.20
N GLY A 185 -11.25 3.58 7.32
CA GLY A 185 -12.32 3.63 6.32
C GLY A 185 -12.89 5.04 6.17
N LEU A 186 -13.18 5.71 7.28
CA LEU A 186 -13.59 7.12 7.28
C LEU A 186 -12.52 8.02 6.66
N ARG A 187 -11.24 7.75 6.95
CA ARG A 187 -10.13 8.44 6.29
C ARG A 187 -10.11 8.22 4.78
N HIS A 188 -10.31 6.99 4.32
CA HIS A 188 -10.38 6.72 2.88
C HIS A 188 -11.57 7.45 2.23
N CYS A 189 -12.72 7.50 2.89
CA CYS A 189 -13.87 8.29 2.42
C CYS A 189 -13.52 9.77 2.28
N ALA A 190 -12.89 10.39 3.29
CA ALA A 190 -12.48 11.79 3.24
C ALA A 190 -11.41 12.05 2.16
N GLN A 191 -10.29 11.31 2.18
CA GLN A 191 -9.14 11.58 1.30
C GLN A 191 -9.40 11.25 -0.18
N LEU A 192 -10.30 10.32 -0.46
CA LEU A 192 -10.54 9.80 -1.81
C LEU A 192 -11.94 10.15 -2.35
N GLY A 193 -12.79 10.83 -1.56
CA GLY A 193 -14.16 11.15 -1.93
C GLY A 193 -15.06 9.91 -2.12
N LEU A 194 -14.81 8.85 -1.36
CA LEU A 194 -15.53 7.57 -1.50
C LEU A 194 -16.76 7.51 -0.58
N THR A 195 -17.78 6.77 -1.00
CA THR A 195 -18.97 6.48 -0.19
C THR A 195 -18.96 5.04 0.30
N MET A 196 -19.16 4.82 1.60
CA MET A 196 -19.28 3.45 2.14
C MET A 196 -20.51 2.75 1.57
N CYS A 197 -20.38 1.48 1.17
CA CYS A 197 -21.55 0.68 0.83
C CYS A 197 -22.41 0.39 2.08
N GLY A 198 -23.69 0.05 1.88
CA GLY A 198 -24.64 -0.15 2.99
C GLY A 198 -24.16 -1.17 4.02
N GLU A 199 -23.66 -2.31 3.57
CA GLU A 199 -23.08 -3.37 4.42
C GLU A 199 -21.89 -2.87 5.25
N THR A 200 -20.95 -2.16 4.61
CA THR A 200 -19.76 -1.62 5.29
C THR A 200 -20.14 -0.53 6.29
N SER A 201 -21.08 0.34 5.92
CA SER A 201 -21.59 1.39 6.81
C SER A 201 -22.29 0.81 8.04
N THR A 202 -23.09 -0.25 7.86
CA THR A 202 -23.73 -0.97 8.96
C THR A 202 -22.71 -1.66 9.85
N ALA A 203 -21.74 -2.37 9.28
CA ALA A 203 -20.66 -3.00 10.06
C ALA A 203 -19.85 -1.97 10.86
N CYS A 204 -19.51 -0.82 10.27
CA CYS A 204 -18.85 0.28 10.96
C CYS A 204 -19.66 0.76 12.18
N ARG A 205 -20.98 0.94 12.05
CA ARG A 205 -21.85 1.33 13.17
C ARG A 205 -21.89 0.26 14.26
N CYS A 206 -22.05 -1.01 13.88
CA CYS A 206 -22.12 -2.12 14.83
C CYS A 206 -20.82 -2.28 15.63
N TYR A 207 -19.66 -2.11 14.99
CA TYR A 207 -18.35 -2.32 15.61
C TYR A 207 -17.69 -1.04 16.14
N ALA A 208 -18.28 0.14 15.93
CA ALA A 208 -17.78 1.41 16.44
C ALA A 208 -17.43 1.41 17.94
N PRO A 209 -18.21 0.78 18.85
CA PRO A 209 -17.85 0.73 20.27
C PRO A 209 -16.49 0.07 20.54
N LEU A 210 -16.04 -0.86 19.69
CA LEU A 210 -14.76 -1.55 19.83
C LEU A 210 -13.56 -0.64 19.55
N ILE A 211 -13.75 0.53 18.93
CA ILE A 211 -12.67 1.50 18.71
C ILE A 211 -12.04 1.93 20.04
N SER A 212 -12.82 1.97 21.13
CA SER A 212 -12.33 2.28 22.48
C SER A 212 -11.27 1.30 23.01
N THR A 213 -11.14 0.11 22.41
CA THR A 213 -10.14 -0.90 22.77
C THR A 213 -8.79 -0.67 22.08
N ILE A 214 -8.73 0.20 21.07
CA ILE A 214 -7.51 0.52 20.34
C ILE A 214 -6.71 1.58 21.10
N ALA A 215 -5.39 1.44 21.10
CA ALA A 215 -4.50 2.44 21.67
C ALA A 215 -4.76 3.83 21.06
N GLY A 216 -4.93 4.83 21.93
CA GLY A 216 -5.38 6.16 21.53
C GLY A 216 -4.44 6.89 20.58
N GLU A 217 -3.15 6.56 20.60
CA GLU A 217 -2.16 7.11 19.68
C GLU A 217 -2.47 6.73 18.21
N ARG A 218 -2.93 5.50 17.95
CA ARG A 218 -3.19 4.98 16.59
C ARG A 218 -4.44 5.62 16.04
N ILE A 219 -5.44 5.82 16.91
CA ILE A 219 -6.65 6.56 16.59
C ILE A 219 -6.29 8.00 16.25
N ARG A 220 -5.47 8.66 17.08
CA ARG A 220 -5.04 10.05 16.86
C ARG A 220 -4.30 10.22 15.54
N GLU A 221 -3.42 9.29 15.18
CA GLU A 221 -2.71 9.32 13.90
C GLU A 221 -3.67 9.26 12.70
N GLU A 222 -4.65 8.37 12.73
CA GLU A 222 -5.64 8.25 11.65
C GLU A 222 -6.57 9.48 11.60
N ILE A 223 -7.02 10.00 12.74
CA ILE A 223 -7.83 11.23 12.80
C ILE A 223 -7.04 12.44 12.29
N SER A 224 -5.77 12.57 12.66
CA SER A 224 -4.92 13.69 12.20
C SER A 224 -4.82 13.69 10.67
N LYS A 225 -4.73 12.52 10.04
CA LYS A 225 -4.74 12.38 8.57
C LYS A 225 -6.10 12.70 7.94
N ILE A 226 -7.21 12.58 8.69
CA ILE A 226 -8.55 13.02 8.24
C ILE A 226 -8.60 14.54 8.24
N LEU A 227 -8.15 15.19 9.32
CA LEU A 227 -8.24 16.65 9.47
C LEU A 227 -7.38 17.43 8.47
N ILE A 228 -6.33 16.80 7.95
CA ILE A 228 -5.44 17.39 6.92
C ILE A 228 -5.93 17.06 5.50
N ALA A 229 -6.96 16.21 5.35
CA ALA A 229 -7.50 15.90 4.03
C ALA A 229 -8.16 17.16 3.42
N ASP A 230 -8.03 17.32 2.10
CA ASP A 230 -8.58 18.47 1.36
C ASP A 230 -10.12 18.51 1.31
N HIS A 231 -10.80 17.51 1.88
CA HIS A 231 -12.24 17.28 1.80
C HIS A 231 -12.85 17.00 3.18
#